data_AF-A0A9D4VXY2-F1
#
_entry.id   AF-A0A9D4VXY2-F1
#
_cell.length_a   1.000
_cell.length_b   1.000
_cell.length_c   1.000
_cell.angle_alpha   90.00
_cell.angle_beta   90.00
_cell.angle_gamma   90.00
#
_symmetry.space_group_name_H-M   'P 1'
#
loop_
_entity.id
_entity.type
_entity.pdbx_description
1 polymer ?
#
loop_
_entity_poly.entity_id
_entity_poly.type
_entity_poly.pdbx_seq_one_letter_code
_entity_poly.pdbx_strand_id
1 'polypeptide(L)'
;MMGGTPSYMTKPPKEHLVEKYFHPDNMSSAEKLKIQLTKVRDEFKMSESDCGSARVQVATLTTKIKHLSSVLHKKDVHSRKGLIAMVQKRKKLLKYLRRTDWDSYCFVISKLGLRDNPEHTYKARTGKSGDVAN
;
A
#
# COMPACT_ATOMS: atom_id res chain seq x y z
N MET A 1 -41.10 -28.89 21.67
CA MET A 1 -39.65 -28.93 21.38
C MET A 1 -39.46 -28.82 19.87
N MET A 2 -39.18 -27.63 19.32
CA MET A 2 -38.88 -27.46 17.88
C MET A 2 -37.65 -26.54 17.77
N GLY A 3 -36.47 -27.15 17.91
CA GLY A 3 -35.18 -26.43 17.92
C GLY A 3 -34.11 -27.13 17.07
N GLY A 4 -34.52 -27.86 16.03
CA GLY A 4 -33.57 -28.51 15.11
C GLY A 4 -33.05 -27.52 14.08
N THR A 5 -31.74 -27.42 13.90
CA THR A 5 -31.13 -26.68 12.80
C THR A 5 -31.66 -27.22 11.47
N PRO A 6 -32.18 -26.36 10.57
CA PRO A 6 -32.67 -26.78 9.27
C PRO A 6 -31.64 -27.58 8.46
N SER A 7 -32.09 -28.60 7.73
CA SER A 7 -31.23 -29.55 6.97
C SER A 7 -30.29 -28.89 5.95
N TYR A 8 -30.59 -27.66 5.50
CA TYR A 8 -29.71 -26.92 4.60
C TYR A 8 -28.52 -26.26 5.31
N MET A 9 -28.55 -26.14 6.64
CA MET A 9 -27.44 -25.62 7.44
C MET A 9 -26.45 -26.72 7.85
N THR A 10 -26.86 -27.99 7.82
CA THR A 10 -26.01 -29.13 8.18
C THR A 10 -25.21 -29.69 7.01
N LYS A 11 -25.56 -29.32 5.78
CA LYS A 11 -24.86 -29.73 4.56
C LYS A 11 -23.82 -28.67 4.18
N PRO A 12 -22.62 -29.08 3.72
CA PRO A 12 -21.64 -28.12 3.22
C PRO A 12 -22.23 -27.33 2.04
N PRO A 13 -21.81 -26.08 1.84
CA PRO A 13 -22.23 -25.30 0.68
C PRO A 13 -21.95 -26.05 -0.62
N LYS A 14 -22.81 -25.87 -1.62
CA LYS A 14 -22.59 -26.45 -2.95
C LYS A 14 -21.28 -25.91 -3.54
N GLU A 15 -20.30 -26.78 -3.70
CA GLU A 15 -18.92 -26.43 -4.08
C GLU A 15 -18.84 -25.57 -5.35
N HIS A 16 -19.54 -25.98 -6.42
CA HIS A 16 -19.60 -25.22 -7.67
C HIS A 16 -20.16 -23.79 -7.52
N LEU A 17 -21.04 -23.54 -6.55
CA LEU A 17 -21.54 -22.18 -6.27
C LEU A 17 -20.50 -21.38 -5.50
N VAL A 18 -19.79 -22.00 -4.56
CA VAL A 18 -18.72 -21.34 -3.82
C VAL A 18 -17.63 -20.90 -4.80
N GLU A 19 -17.15 -21.80 -5.65
CA GLU A 19 -16.16 -21.46 -6.66
C GLU A 19 -16.62 -20.34 -7.57
N LYS A 20 -17.87 -20.39 -8.04
CA LYS A 20 -18.42 -19.34 -8.91
C LYS A 20 -18.50 -17.99 -8.21
N TYR A 21 -19.06 -17.91 -7.00
CA TYR A 21 -19.28 -16.62 -6.33
C TYR A 21 -18.03 -16.04 -5.65
N PHE A 22 -17.14 -16.89 -5.15
CA PHE A 22 -15.88 -16.46 -4.52
C PHE A 22 -14.70 -16.39 -5.50
N HIS A 23 -14.93 -16.59 -6.80
CA HIS A 23 -13.90 -16.42 -7.82
C HIS A 23 -13.37 -14.97 -7.83
N PRO A 24 -12.05 -14.73 -7.94
CA PRO A 24 -11.47 -13.39 -8.00
C PRO A 24 -12.13 -12.45 -9.00
N ASP A 25 -12.61 -12.97 -10.13
CA ASP A 25 -13.26 -12.14 -11.16
C ASP A 25 -14.55 -11.48 -10.66
N ASN A 26 -15.30 -12.18 -9.82
CA ASN A 26 -16.56 -11.73 -9.25
C ASN A 26 -16.38 -10.90 -7.97
N MET A 27 -15.15 -10.76 -7.48
CA MET A 27 -14.84 -9.95 -6.30
C MET A 27 -14.81 -8.45 -6.63
N SER A 28 -15.17 -7.64 -5.64
CA SER A 28 -15.04 -6.19 -5.69
C SER A 28 -13.58 -5.75 -5.81
N SER A 29 -13.36 -4.54 -6.34
CA SER A 29 -12.02 -3.93 -6.40
C SER A 29 -11.34 -3.83 -5.02
N ALA A 30 -12.13 -3.65 -3.95
CA ALA A 30 -11.62 -3.59 -2.58
C ALA A 30 -11.08 -4.93 -2.09
N GLU A 31 -11.77 -6.03 -2.41
CA GLU A 31 -11.33 -7.38 -2.06
C GLU A 31 -10.11 -7.81 -2.87
N LYS A 32 -10.10 -7.52 -4.18
CA LYS A 32 -8.93 -7.71 -5.04
C LYS A 32 -7.70 -7.00 -4.47
N LEU A 33 -7.88 -5.74 -4.06
CA LEU A 33 -6.81 -4.97 -3.43
C LEU A 33 -6.38 -5.60 -2.10
N LYS A 34 -7.31 -6.08 -1.27
CA LYS A 34 -6.98 -6.73 0.00
C LYS A 34 -6.12 -7.98 -0.21
N ILE A 35 -6.46 -8.83 -1.18
CA ILE A 35 -5.67 -10.01 -1.53
C ILE A 35 -4.26 -9.61 -1.97
N GLN A 36 -4.15 -8.60 -2.84
CA GLN A 36 -2.85 -8.09 -3.28
C GLN A 36 -2.02 -7.52 -2.11
N LEU A 37 -2.65 -6.80 -1.17
CA LEU A 37 -1.97 -6.28 0.00
C LEU A 37 -1.47 -7.39 0.92
N THR A 38 -2.25 -8.46 1.13
CA THR A 38 -1.81 -9.63 1.89
C THR A 38 -0.60 -10.29 1.23
N LYS A 39 -0.65 -10.53 -0.08
CA LYS A 39 0.47 -11.10 -0.84
C LYS A 39 1.74 -10.25 -0.70
N VAL A 40 1.62 -8.94 -0.89
CA VAL A 40 2.74 -8.00 -0.73
C VAL A 40 3.23 -7.96 0.72
N ARG A 41 2.37 -8.07 1.72
CA ARG A 41 2.80 -8.18 3.12
C ARG A 41 3.65 -9.44 3.32
N ASP A 42 3.19 -10.58 2.82
CA ASP A 42 3.90 -11.85 3.01
C ASP A 42 5.27 -11.88 2.33
N GLU A 43 5.44 -11.20 1.20
CA GLU A 43 6.73 -11.04 0.53
C GLU A 43 7.72 -10.15 1.32
N PHE A 44 7.22 -9.24 2.15
CA PHE A 44 8.02 -8.24 2.84
C PHE A 44 8.00 -8.39 4.37
N LYS A 45 7.39 -9.41 4.96
CA LYS A 45 7.33 -9.60 6.44
C LYS A 45 8.65 -10.18 6.98
N MET A 46 9.15 -9.70 8.12
CA MET A 46 10.37 -10.26 8.75
C MET A 46 10.07 -11.49 9.60
N SER A 47 8.89 -11.52 10.19
CA SER A 47 8.36 -12.63 10.98
C SER A 47 6.93 -12.91 10.54
N GLU A 48 6.37 -14.04 10.93
CA GLU A 48 5.02 -14.44 10.51
C GLU A 48 3.93 -13.44 10.91
N SER A 49 4.11 -12.76 12.05
CA SER A 49 3.19 -11.76 12.59
C SER A 49 3.54 -10.32 12.21
N ASP A 50 4.59 -10.09 11.42
CA ASP A 50 5.02 -8.74 11.05
C ASP A 50 4.04 -8.07 10.08
N CYS A 51 3.21 -7.20 10.63
CA CYS A 51 2.27 -6.36 9.89
C CYS A 51 2.68 -4.88 9.87
N GLY A 52 3.73 -4.51 10.61
CA GLY A 52 3.99 -3.14 11.04
C GLY A 52 5.37 -2.61 10.67
N SER A 53 6.31 -3.46 10.22
CA SER A 53 7.65 -3.01 9.87
C SER A 53 7.65 -1.95 8.76
N ALA A 54 8.68 -1.10 8.76
CA ALA A 54 8.79 -0.02 7.79
C ALA A 54 8.80 -0.54 6.33
N ARG A 55 9.40 -1.71 6.08
CA ARG A 55 9.43 -2.35 4.75
C ARG A 55 8.04 -2.80 4.30
N VAL A 56 7.26 -3.45 5.17
CA VAL A 56 5.87 -3.85 4.90
C VAL A 56 5.00 -2.62 4.62
N GLN A 57 5.15 -1.56 5.42
CA GLN A 57 4.39 -0.32 5.22
C GLN A 57 4.73 0.36 3.89
N VAL A 58 6.00 0.40 3.49
CA VAL A 58 6.43 0.97 2.19
C VAL A 58 5.85 0.18 1.02
N ALA A 59 5.87 -1.15 1.10
CA ALA A 59 5.31 -2.02 0.06
C ALA A 59 3.79 -1.84 -0.06
N THR A 60 3.08 -1.84 1.08
CA THR A 60 1.64 -1.57 1.17
C THR A 60 1.26 -0.21 0.56
N LEU A 61 1.98 0.86 0.94
CA LEU A 61 1.76 2.20 0.40
C LEU A 61 2.00 2.24 -1.10
N THR A 62 3.03 1.55 -1.59
CA THR A 62 3.34 1.50 -3.02
C THR A 62 2.21 0.86 -3.82
N THR A 63 1.65 -0.24 -3.34
CA THR A 63 0.49 -0.90 -3.97
C THR A 63 -0.74 0.01 -3.97
N LYS A 64 -1.03 0.68 -2.83
CA LYS A 64 -2.13 1.65 -2.73
C LYS A 64 -1.96 2.84 -3.67
N ILE A 65 -0.75 3.38 -3.78
CA ILE A 65 -0.41 4.50 -4.68
C ILE A 65 -0.63 4.09 -6.14
N LYS A 66 -0.15 2.90 -6.55
CA LYS A 66 -0.34 2.38 -7.91
C LYS A 66 -1.83 2.22 -8.23
N HIS A 67 -2.59 1.62 -7.31
CA HIS A 67 -4.03 1.45 -7.47
C HIS A 67 -4.75 2.80 -7.58
N LEU A 68 -4.56 3.70 -6.62
CA LEU A 68 -5.24 5.01 -6.60
C LEU A 68 -4.86 5.86 -7.82
N SER A 69 -3.61 5.79 -8.28
CA SER A 69 -3.17 6.52 -9.47
C SER A 69 -3.89 6.09 -10.75
N SER A 70 -4.35 4.83 -10.84
CA SER A 70 -5.06 4.32 -12.03
C SER A 70 -6.51 4.79 -12.12
N VAL A 71 -7.14 5.07 -10.97
CA VAL A 71 -8.55 5.48 -10.87
C VAL A 71 -8.72 6.98 -10.59
N LEU A 72 -7.62 7.75 -10.56
CA LEU A 72 -7.65 9.16 -10.17
C LEU A 72 -8.19 10.03 -11.31
N HIS A 73 -9.33 10.66 -11.09
CA HIS A 73 -9.90 11.64 -12.02
C HIS A 73 -9.29 13.04 -11.84
N LYS A 74 -9.20 13.82 -12.93
CA LYS A 74 -8.57 15.15 -12.94
C LYS A 74 -9.18 16.10 -11.88
N LYS A 75 -10.51 16.10 -11.77
CA LYS A 75 -11.28 16.98 -10.87
C LYS A 75 -11.34 16.51 -9.42
N ASP A 76 -10.88 15.30 -9.10
CA ASP A 76 -10.88 14.81 -7.73
C ASP A 76 -9.66 15.33 -6.95
N VAL A 77 -9.85 16.48 -6.30
CA VAL A 77 -8.80 17.16 -5.53
C VAL A 77 -8.52 16.46 -4.20
N HIS A 78 -9.56 15.89 -3.56
CA HIS A 78 -9.43 15.24 -2.26
C HIS A 78 -8.63 13.95 -2.36
N SER A 79 -8.92 13.10 -3.35
CA SER A 79 -8.15 11.88 -3.60
C SER A 79 -6.72 12.19 -4.01
N ARG A 80 -6.50 13.25 -4.80
CA ARG A 80 -5.14 13.71 -5.15
C ARG A 80 -4.35 14.16 -3.92
N LYS A 81 -4.98 14.90 -3.00
CA LYS A 81 -4.35 15.28 -1.71
C LYS A 81 -3.97 14.04 -0.89
N GLY A 82 -4.86 13.05 -0.80
CA GLY A 82 -4.60 11.77 -0.16
C GLY A 82 -3.43 11.02 -0.81
N LEU A 83 -3.39 10.98 -2.15
CA LEU A 83 -2.29 10.37 -2.91
C LEU A 83 -0.95 11.02 -2.60
N ILE A 84 -0.89 12.36 -2.62
CA ILE A 84 0.34 13.11 -2.29
C ILE A 84 0.79 12.81 -0.85
N ALA A 85 -0.13 12.79 0.11
CA ALA A 85 0.18 12.45 1.49
C ALA A 85 0.76 11.02 1.63
N MET A 86 0.21 10.04 0.89
CA MET A 86 0.74 8.68 0.85
C MET A 86 2.15 8.61 0.28
N VAL A 87 2.42 9.33 -0.82
CA VAL A 87 3.77 9.41 -1.41
C VAL A 87 4.77 10.01 -0.43
N GLN A 88 4.40 11.10 0.27
CA GLN A 88 5.24 11.73 1.29
C GLN A 88 5.49 10.80 2.48
N LYS A 89 4.47 10.07 2.96
CA LYS A 89 4.62 9.08 4.02
C LYS A 89 5.60 7.97 3.62
N ARG A 90 5.45 7.42 2.41
CA ARG A 90 6.37 6.40 1.87
C ARG A 90 7.81 6.90 1.84
N LYS A 91 8.02 8.15 1.42
CA LYS A 91 9.33 8.79 1.39
C LYS A 91 9.96 8.95 2.79
N LYS A 92 9.17 9.33 3.79
CA LYS A 92 9.63 9.40 5.19
C LYS A 92 10.06 8.03 5.71
N LEU A 93 9.29 6.98 5.40
CA LEU A 93 9.61 5.59 5.78
C LEU A 93 10.89 5.09 5.10
N LEU A 94 11.08 5.38 3.80
CA LEU A 94 12.32 5.04 3.09
C LEU A 94 13.53 5.77 3.67
N LYS A 95 13.39 7.06 4.03
CA LYS A 95 14.46 7.81 4.71
C LYS A 95 14.81 7.21 6.08
N TYR A 96 13.81 6.72 6.81
CA TYR A 96 14.02 6.02 8.07
C TYR A 96 14.79 4.71 7.85
N LEU A 97 14.28 3.83 6.97
CA LEU A 97 14.94 2.58 6.60
C LEU A 97 16.40 2.79 6.19
N ARG A 98 16.66 3.75 5.29
CA ARG A 98 18.01 4.06 4.82
C ARG A 98 19.00 4.39 5.95
N ARG A 99 18.52 4.99 7.05
CA ARG A 99 19.36 5.36 8.21
C ARG A 99 19.49 4.23 9.23
N THR A 100 18.51 3.34 9.34
CA THR A 100 18.46 2.32 10.38
C THR A 100 18.87 0.93 9.90
N ASP A 101 18.54 0.58 8.67
CA ASP A 101 18.75 -0.74 8.08
C ASP A 101 18.95 -0.58 6.55
N TRP A 102 20.22 -0.54 6.16
CA TRP A 102 20.63 -0.35 4.77
C TRP A 102 20.26 -1.55 3.89
N ASP A 103 20.38 -2.77 4.40
CA ASP A 103 20.11 -3.99 3.62
C ASP A 103 18.62 -4.11 3.30
N SER A 104 17.75 -3.86 4.29
CA SER A 104 16.30 -3.77 4.06
C SER A 104 15.95 -2.63 3.11
N TYR A 105 16.65 -1.49 3.18
CA TYR A 105 16.45 -0.39 2.24
C TYR A 105 16.75 -0.83 0.79
N CYS A 106 17.93 -1.40 0.55
CA CYS A 106 18.36 -1.91 -0.76
C CYS A 106 17.40 -2.97 -1.30
N PHE A 107 16.98 -3.91 -0.46
CA PHE A 107 16.00 -4.93 -0.82
C PHE A 107 14.67 -4.30 -1.27
N VAL A 108 14.14 -3.36 -0.50
CA VAL A 108 12.84 -2.73 -0.77
C VAL A 108 12.86 -1.91 -2.06
N ILE A 109 13.89 -1.09 -2.29
CA ILE A 109 13.98 -0.27 -3.50
C ILE A 109 14.12 -1.13 -4.75
N SER A 110 14.92 -2.19 -4.69
CA SER A 110 15.14 -3.12 -5.80
C SER A 110 13.85 -3.88 -6.14
N LYS A 111 13.21 -4.48 -5.13
CA LYS A 111 11.99 -5.29 -5.32
C LYS A 111 10.81 -4.46 -5.80
N LEU A 112 10.66 -3.23 -5.33
CA LEU A 112 9.54 -2.34 -5.72
C LEU A 112 9.83 -1.48 -6.95
N GLY A 113 11.06 -1.49 -7.47
CA GLY A 113 11.49 -0.63 -8.58
C GLY A 113 11.47 0.86 -8.24
N LEU A 114 11.78 1.22 -6.98
CA LEU A 114 11.84 2.61 -6.54
C LEU A 114 13.25 3.17 -6.76
N ARG A 115 13.33 4.43 -7.18
CA ARG A 115 14.62 5.11 -7.39
C ARG A 115 15.23 5.51 -6.04
N ASP A 116 16.51 5.24 -5.87
CA ASP A 116 17.31 5.84 -4.79
C ASP A 116 17.57 7.30 -5.14
N ASN A 117 17.10 8.21 -4.28
CA ASN A 117 17.48 9.61 -4.35
C ASN A 117 18.03 10.01 -2.98
N PRO A 118 19.37 10.04 -2.82
CA PRO A 118 20.00 10.40 -1.56
C PRO A 118 19.75 11.88 -1.20
N GLU A 119 19.52 12.73 -2.20
CA GLU A 119 19.24 14.15 -2.05
C GLU A 119 17.76 14.40 -1.73
N HIS A 120 17.41 14.23 -0.46
CA HIS A 120 16.27 14.93 0.11
C HIS A 120 16.67 15.72 1.35
N THR A 121 17.74 16.50 1.19
CA THR A 121 17.90 17.74 1.92
C THR A 121 16.64 18.56 1.65
N TYR A 122 16.05 19.15 2.69
CA TYR A 122 15.12 20.26 2.44
C TYR A 122 15.95 21.22 1.60
N LYS A 123 15.58 21.47 0.33
CA LYS A 123 16.01 22.71 -0.31
C LYS A 123 15.58 23.76 0.71
N ALA A 124 16.55 24.34 1.43
CA ALA A 124 16.32 25.57 2.17
C ALA A 124 15.56 26.43 1.16
N ARG A 125 14.38 26.95 1.55
CA ARG A 125 13.74 27.95 0.70
C ARG A 125 14.86 28.93 0.40
N THR A 126 15.32 28.98 -0.84
CA THR A 126 16.22 30.02 -1.28
C THR A 126 15.36 31.26 -1.14
N GLY A 127 15.48 31.90 0.03
CA GLY A 127 14.82 33.14 0.32
C GLY A 127 15.32 34.07 -0.75
N LYS A 128 14.40 34.61 -1.54
CA LYS A 128 14.65 35.82 -2.29
C LYS A 128 14.73 36.93 -1.25
N SER A 129 15.81 36.96 -0.46
CA SER A 129 16.27 38.17 0.24
C SER A 129 16.94 39.02 -0.83
N GLY A 130 16.45 40.25 -0.98
CA GLY A 130 16.57 41.02 -2.20
C GLY A 130 17.91 41.69 -2.43
N ASP A 131 18.01 42.23 -3.64
CA ASP A 131 18.93 43.32 -3.97
C ASP A 131 18.11 44.60 -4.09
N VAL A 132 18.32 45.51 -3.14
CA VAL A 132 18.13 46.94 -3.28
C VAL A 132 19.46 47.50 -3.79
N ALA A 133 19.49 48.00 -5.03
CA ALA A 133 20.45 48.93 -5.64
C ALA A 133 20.10 48.95 -7.14
N ASN A 134 19.85 50.05 -7.85
CA ASN A 134 20.11 51.48 -7.71
C ASN A 134 18.95 52.22 -8.38
#